data_AF-A0A518V660-F1
#
_entry.id   AF-A0A518V660-F1
#
_cell.length_a   1.000
_cell.length_b   1.000
_cell.length_c   1.000
_cell.angle_alpha   90.00
_cell.angle_beta   90.00
_cell.angle_gamma   90.00
#
_symmetry.space_group_name_H-M   'P 1'
#
loop_
_entity.id
_entity.type
_entity.pdbx_description
1 polymer ?
#
loop_
_entity_poly.entity_id
_entity_poly.type
_entity_poly.pdbx_seq_one_letter_code
_entity_poly.pdbx_strand_id
1 'polypeptide(L)'
;MKVRSVGLFSLILLGILQYFVASSPIEEPTVGTGAPPEYLSIQDLDNITFEDYSSKTKTIKIPIKSIPEFNEIYSELEDDKQKKAELGVATRGIILLENKDATYLLLKYQCGVKLCNSLLLKKENEKITTLPINETFLFADYQFSSDKKSLALSYITIHYVDFHNSDKVYKTYTVYLVDLPTFKIKKTLEMKKEPDFNKILN
;
A
#
# COMPACT_ATOMS: atom_id res chain seq x y z
N MET A 1 3.04 27.93 80.61
CA MET A 1 2.21 28.40 79.48
C MET A 1 2.54 27.57 78.24
N LYS A 2 1.62 26.71 77.82
CA LYS A 2 1.71 25.87 76.62
C LYS A 2 0.72 26.46 75.61
N VAL A 3 1.22 27.01 74.50
CA VAL A 3 0.37 27.36 73.35
C VAL A 3 0.77 26.45 72.21
N ARG A 4 -0.21 25.68 71.74
CA ARG A 4 -0.09 24.66 70.71
C ARG A 4 0.07 25.33 69.34
N SER A 5 1.08 24.89 68.60
CA SER A 5 1.23 25.14 67.17
C SER A 5 0.20 24.31 66.40
N VAL A 6 -0.93 24.92 66.05
CA VAL A 6 -1.85 24.42 65.02
C VAL A 6 -2.00 25.54 64.01
N GLY A 7 -1.22 25.48 62.93
CA GLY A 7 -1.23 26.56 61.95
C GLY A 7 -0.25 26.35 60.80
N LEU A 8 -0.11 25.12 60.29
CA LEU A 8 0.62 24.92 59.05
C LEU A 8 0.15 23.71 58.21
N PHE A 9 -1.12 23.31 58.35
CA PHE A 9 -1.70 22.22 57.54
C PHE A 9 -2.94 22.61 56.74
N SER A 10 -3.32 23.89 56.70
CA SER A 10 -4.51 24.36 55.96
C SER A 10 -4.21 25.23 54.74
N LEU A 11 -2.94 25.42 54.36
CA LEU A 11 -2.58 26.24 53.19
C LEU A 11 -2.13 25.44 51.95
N ILE A 12 -2.00 24.11 52.05
CA ILE A 12 -1.69 23.27 50.88
C ILE A 12 -2.95 22.71 50.22
N LEU A 13 -4.10 22.68 50.91
CA LEU A 13 -5.33 22.14 50.34
C LEU A 13 -6.15 23.12 49.48
N LEU A 14 -5.86 24.42 49.51
CA LEU A 14 -6.54 25.41 48.66
C LEU A 14 -5.84 25.71 47.32
N GLY A 15 -4.62 25.21 47.11
CA GLY A 15 -3.88 25.40 45.85
C GLY A 15 -4.20 24.39 44.75
N ILE A 16 -4.85 23.27 45.08
CA ILE A 16 -5.12 22.18 44.14
C ILE A 16 -6.53 22.29 43.53
N LEU A 17 -7.45 23.03 44.14
CA LEU A 17 -8.81 23.18 43.61
C LEU A 17 -8.97 24.27 42.52
N GLN A 18 -7.98 25.14 42.31
CA GLN A 18 -8.04 26.16 41.26
C GLN A 18 -7.47 25.71 39.91
N TYR A 19 -6.97 24.47 39.80
CA TYR A 19 -6.55 23.92 38.50
C TYR A 19 -7.70 23.34 37.66
N PHE A 20 -8.91 23.25 38.22
CA PHE A 20 -10.08 22.71 37.51
C PHE A 20 -11.06 23.75 36.96
N VAL A 21 -10.74 25.05 37.04
CA VAL A 21 -11.61 26.11 36.51
C VAL A 21 -10.80 27.20 35.80
N ALA A 22 -9.96 26.82 34.84
CA ALA A 22 -9.38 27.75 33.87
C ALA A 22 -8.80 27.02 32.64
N SER A 23 -9.47 25.98 32.14
CA SER A 23 -9.27 25.59 30.74
C SER A 23 -10.34 26.31 29.94
N SER A 24 -9.95 27.38 29.27
CA SER A 24 -10.68 27.94 28.14
C SER A 24 -11.20 26.78 27.28
N PRO A 25 -12.45 26.84 26.76
CA PRO A 25 -12.87 25.86 25.78
C PRO A 25 -11.83 25.92 24.66
N ILE A 26 -11.05 24.85 24.52
CA ILE A 26 -10.22 24.66 23.35
C ILE A 26 -11.23 24.67 22.22
N GLU A 27 -11.19 25.74 21.41
CA GLU A 27 -11.84 25.74 20.11
C GLU A 27 -11.37 24.45 19.44
N GLU A 28 -12.28 23.48 19.36
CA GLU A 28 -12.08 22.34 18.49
C GLU A 28 -11.72 22.95 17.13
N PRO A 29 -10.58 22.56 16.53
CA PRO A 29 -10.31 22.97 15.17
C PRO A 29 -11.52 22.53 14.38
N THR A 30 -12.26 23.50 13.86
CA THR A 30 -13.39 23.28 12.99
C THR A 30 -12.83 22.47 11.83
N VAL A 31 -13.01 21.15 11.92
CA VAL A 31 -12.76 20.22 10.82
C VAL A 31 -13.75 20.67 9.77
N GLY A 32 -13.27 21.55 8.90
CA GLY A 32 -13.92 21.85 7.64
C GLY A 32 -14.30 20.53 7.01
N THR A 33 -15.52 20.50 6.48
CA THR A 33 -16.27 19.38 5.91
C THR A 33 -15.49 18.61 4.82
N GLY A 34 -14.39 17.99 5.19
CA GLY A 34 -13.72 16.94 4.46
C GLY A 34 -14.47 15.67 4.79
N ALA A 35 -14.89 14.95 3.75
CA ALA A 35 -15.54 13.66 3.89
C ALA A 35 -14.80 12.80 4.94
N PRO A 36 -15.53 12.06 5.81
CA PRO A 36 -14.88 11.11 6.70
C PRO A 36 -14.00 10.17 5.86
N PRO A 37 -12.85 9.69 6.37
CA PRO A 37 -12.06 8.71 5.65
C PRO A 37 -13.01 7.58 5.23
N GLU A 38 -13.11 7.33 3.93
CA GLU A 38 -14.05 6.35 3.38
C GLU A 38 -13.78 5.02 4.08
N TYR A 39 -14.64 4.69 5.05
CA TYR A 39 -14.71 3.34 5.57
C TYR A 39 -15.24 2.52 4.41
N LEU A 40 -14.34 1.77 3.75
CA LEU A 40 -14.69 0.78 2.73
C LEU A 40 -15.98 0.09 3.17
N SER A 41 -17.04 0.28 2.39
CA SER A 41 -18.31 -0.35 2.69
C SER A 41 -18.12 -1.86 2.64
N ILE A 42 -18.98 -2.64 3.31
CA ILE A 42 -18.88 -4.11 3.30
C ILE A 42 -18.91 -4.66 1.84
N GLN A 43 -19.55 -3.96 0.91
CA GLN A 43 -19.56 -4.28 -0.52
C GLN A 43 -18.25 -3.95 -1.26
N ASP A 44 -17.46 -3.00 -0.75
CA ASP A 44 -16.13 -2.69 -1.27
C ASP A 44 -15.07 -3.70 -0.83
N LEU A 45 -15.32 -4.48 0.24
CA LEU A 45 -14.40 -5.53 0.70
C LEU A 45 -14.36 -6.76 -0.21
N ASP A 46 -15.33 -6.92 -1.11
CA ASP A 46 -15.32 -8.01 -2.10
C ASP A 46 -14.61 -7.63 -3.41
N ASN A 47 -14.09 -6.40 -3.50
CA ASN A 47 -13.44 -5.86 -4.68
C ASN A 47 -12.07 -5.29 -4.35
N ILE A 48 -11.16 -5.39 -5.32
CA ILE A 48 -9.90 -4.66 -5.30
C ILE A 48 -10.08 -3.42 -6.18
N THR A 49 -9.79 -2.26 -5.61
CA THR A 49 -9.76 -0.99 -6.34
C THR A 49 -8.36 -0.76 -6.90
N PHE A 50 -8.30 -0.53 -8.21
CA PHE A 50 -7.10 -0.14 -8.94
C PHE A 50 -7.20 1.33 -9.30
N GLU A 51 -6.17 2.09 -8.99
CA GLU A 51 -6.09 3.53 -9.30
C GLU A 51 -5.08 3.78 -10.42
N ASP A 52 -5.36 4.74 -11.29
CA ASP A 52 -4.39 5.21 -12.27
C ASP A 52 -3.13 5.73 -11.57
N TYR A 53 -1.97 5.17 -11.93
CA TYR A 53 -0.67 5.52 -11.38
C TYR A 53 -0.37 7.02 -11.46
N SER A 54 -0.82 7.66 -12.53
CA SER A 54 -0.45 9.05 -12.87
C SER A 54 -1.44 10.08 -12.33
N SER A 55 -2.74 9.82 -12.44
CA SER A 55 -3.79 10.80 -12.16
C SER A 55 -4.53 10.53 -10.86
N LYS A 56 -4.59 9.27 -10.41
CA LYS A 56 -5.45 8.78 -9.30
C LYS A 56 -6.93 9.15 -9.40
N THR A 57 -7.39 9.68 -10.54
CA THR A 57 -8.80 10.07 -10.73
C THR A 57 -9.63 8.93 -11.29
N LYS A 58 -8.98 8.03 -12.03
CA LYS A 58 -9.61 6.84 -12.60
C LYS A 58 -9.44 5.65 -11.68
N THR A 59 -10.55 4.95 -11.43
CA THR A 59 -10.57 3.71 -10.66
C THR A 59 -11.21 2.57 -11.46
N ILE A 60 -10.72 1.36 -11.24
CA ILE A 60 -11.30 0.11 -11.74
C ILE A 60 -11.47 -0.82 -10.55
N LYS A 61 -12.68 -1.38 -10.37
CA LYS A 61 -12.96 -2.38 -9.34
C LYS A 61 -12.96 -3.78 -9.97
N ILE A 62 -12.18 -4.68 -9.41
CA ILE A 62 -12.12 -6.09 -9.82
C ILE A 62 -12.61 -6.97 -8.66
N PRO A 63 -13.61 -7.85 -8.86
CA PRO A 63 -14.04 -8.77 -7.83
C PRO A 63 -12.90 -9.68 -7.41
N ILE A 64 -12.66 -9.82 -6.11
CA ILE A 64 -11.61 -10.69 -5.55
C ILE A 64 -11.75 -12.12 -6.07
N LYS A 65 -12.98 -12.62 -6.15
CA LYS A 65 -13.30 -13.98 -6.61
C LYS A 65 -12.78 -14.30 -8.02
N SER A 66 -12.52 -13.27 -8.84
CA SER A 66 -11.98 -13.39 -10.19
C SER A 66 -10.46 -13.50 -10.24
N ILE A 67 -9.77 -13.39 -9.10
CA ILE A 67 -8.32 -13.45 -8.96
C ILE A 67 -7.98 -14.75 -8.20
N PRO A 68 -7.63 -15.85 -8.89
CA PRO A 68 -7.45 -17.16 -8.27
C PRO A 68 -6.46 -17.18 -7.11
N GLU A 69 -5.34 -16.46 -7.24
CA GLU A 69 -4.29 -16.35 -6.22
C GLU A 69 -4.79 -15.69 -4.93
N PHE A 70 -5.90 -14.94 -5.00
CA PHE A 70 -6.48 -14.29 -3.85
C PHE A 70 -7.56 -15.12 -3.15
N ASN A 71 -8.13 -16.10 -3.85
CA ASN A 71 -9.24 -16.89 -3.32
C ASN A 71 -8.83 -17.69 -2.08
N GLU A 72 -7.63 -18.27 -2.07
CA GLU A 72 -7.12 -19.05 -0.94
C GLU A 72 -6.96 -18.13 0.29
N ILE A 73 -6.21 -17.04 0.17
CA ILE A 73 -5.99 -16.10 1.28
C ILE A 73 -7.30 -15.49 1.78
N TYR A 74 -8.17 -15.02 0.88
CA TYR A 74 -9.42 -14.40 1.28
C TYR A 74 -10.37 -15.36 2.00
N SER A 75 -10.33 -16.65 1.64
CA SER A 75 -11.10 -17.69 2.35
C SER A 75 -10.62 -17.95 3.77
N GLU A 76 -9.35 -17.64 4.07
CA GLU A 76 -8.76 -17.78 5.40
C GLU A 76 -8.89 -16.52 6.27
N LEU A 77 -9.49 -15.43 5.76
CA LEU A 77 -9.75 -14.22 6.54
C LEU A 77 -11.13 -14.32 7.18
N GLU A 78 -11.17 -14.58 8.48
CA GLU A 78 -12.40 -14.94 9.20
C GLU A 78 -13.31 -13.74 9.52
N ASP A 79 -12.76 -12.53 9.60
CA ASP A 79 -13.50 -11.33 10.00
C ASP A 79 -13.24 -10.11 9.10
N ASP A 80 -14.17 -9.15 9.11
CA ASP A 80 -14.13 -7.95 8.26
C ASP A 80 -12.93 -7.03 8.57
N LYS A 81 -12.38 -7.10 9.79
CA LYS A 81 -11.22 -6.31 10.19
C LYS A 81 -9.95 -6.85 9.52
N GLN A 82 -9.79 -8.17 9.49
CA GLN A 82 -8.70 -8.84 8.78
C GLN A 82 -8.78 -8.61 7.27
N LYS A 83 -10.00 -8.72 6.70
CA LYS A 83 -10.25 -8.40 5.28
C LYS A 83 -9.89 -6.96 4.97
N LYS A 84 -10.34 -6.00 5.80
CA LYS A 84 -10.02 -4.59 5.63
C LYS A 84 -8.52 -4.31 5.75
N ALA A 85 -7.81 -5.00 6.65
CA ALA A 85 -6.36 -4.85 6.77
C ALA A 85 -5.63 -5.40 5.53
N GLU A 86 -5.96 -6.61 5.08
CA GLU A 86 -5.29 -7.23 3.94
C GLU A 86 -5.61 -6.48 2.63
N LEU A 87 -6.87 -6.14 2.39
CA LEU A 87 -7.33 -5.52 1.14
C LEU A 87 -7.20 -4.01 1.10
N GLY A 88 -7.44 -3.33 2.21
CA GLY A 88 -7.45 -1.87 2.28
C GLY A 88 -6.08 -1.27 2.60
N VAL A 89 -5.18 -2.04 3.24
CA VAL A 89 -3.88 -1.53 3.69
C VAL A 89 -2.73 -2.24 3.00
N ALA A 90 -2.71 -3.58 3.02
CA ALA A 90 -1.60 -4.35 2.48
C ALA A 90 -1.64 -4.51 0.95
N THR A 91 -2.82 -4.36 0.34
CA THR A 91 -3.02 -4.51 -1.10
C THR A 91 -3.19 -3.15 -1.76
N ARG A 92 -2.40 -2.84 -2.79
CA ARG A 92 -2.56 -1.61 -3.58
C ARG A 92 -2.62 -1.93 -5.06
N GLY A 93 -3.78 -1.70 -5.67
CA GLY A 93 -4.00 -1.89 -7.10
C GLY A 93 -3.61 -0.66 -7.90
N ILE A 94 -2.89 -0.86 -9.00
CA ILE A 94 -2.48 0.19 -9.94
C ILE A 94 -2.93 -0.17 -11.36
N ILE A 95 -3.51 0.80 -12.07
CA ILE A 95 -3.75 0.71 -13.51
C ILE A 95 -2.45 1.06 -14.23
N LEU A 96 -1.88 0.11 -14.96
CA LEU A 96 -0.64 0.34 -15.72
C LEU A 96 -0.93 0.86 -17.13
N LEU A 97 -1.90 0.23 -17.81
CA LEU A 97 -2.29 0.59 -19.17
C LEU A 97 -3.70 0.12 -19.46
N GLU A 98 -4.47 0.98 -20.10
CA GLU A 98 -5.74 0.60 -20.71
C GLU A 98 -5.67 0.85 -22.21
N ASN A 99 -5.91 -0.19 -22.98
CA ASN A 99 -6.07 -0.10 -24.43
C ASN A 99 -7.44 -0.67 -24.81
N LYS A 100 -7.76 -0.63 -26.11
CA LYS A 100 -9.08 -1.08 -26.61
C LYS A 100 -9.34 -2.57 -26.41
N ASP A 101 -8.27 -3.36 -26.32
CA ASP A 101 -8.34 -4.83 -26.34
C ASP A 101 -8.15 -5.44 -24.94
N ALA A 102 -7.40 -4.76 -24.07
CA ALA A 102 -7.03 -5.23 -22.74
C ALA A 102 -6.69 -4.07 -21.78
N THR A 103 -6.94 -4.32 -20.51
CA THR A 103 -6.43 -3.52 -19.40
C THR A 103 -5.37 -4.30 -18.64
N TYR A 104 -4.22 -3.70 -18.42
CA TYR A 104 -3.14 -4.23 -17.60
C TYR A 104 -3.13 -3.54 -16.24
N LEU A 105 -3.24 -4.34 -15.20
CA LEU A 105 -3.34 -3.89 -13.82
C LEU A 105 -2.23 -4.58 -13.01
N LEU A 106 -1.65 -3.86 -12.05
CA LEU A 106 -0.67 -4.42 -11.14
C LEU A 106 -1.21 -4.35 -9.72
N LEU A 107 -1.23 -5.51 -9.08
CA LEU A 107 -1.53 -5.62 -7.67
C LEU A 107 -0.21 -5.66 -6.90
N LYS A 108 0.12 -4.56 -6.25
CA LYS A 108 1.30 -4.43 -5.39
C LYS A 108 0.91 -4.89 -3.99
N TYR A 109 1.58 -5.93 -3.52
CA TYR A 109 1.47 -6.33 -2.13
C TYR A 109 2.55 -5.63 -1.33
N GLN A 110 2.13 -4.77 -0.41
CA GLN A 110 2.99 -4.24 0.64
C GLN A 110 2.97 -5.26 1.78
N CYS A 111 3.69 -6.39 1.60
CA CYS A 111 3.83 -7.51 2.54
C CYS A 111 2.80 -7.47 3.68
N GLY A 112 1.60 -7.97 3.41
CA GLY A 112 0.52 -8.05 4.38
C GLY A 112 0.77 -9.14 5.40
N VAL A 113 -0.30 -9.61 6.04
CA VAL A 113 -0.20 -10.68 7.04
C VAL A 113 0.00 -12.05 6.35
N LYS A 114 -0.42 -12.19 5.08
CA LYS A 114 -0.40 -13.47 4.36
C LYS A 114 0.21 -13.45 2.94
N LEU A 115 0.06 -12.37 2.16
CA LEU A 115 0.66 -12.27 0.81
C LEU A 115 1.84 -11.29 0.73
N CYS A 116 2.90 -11.74 0.03
CA CYS A 116 4.14 -10.96 -0.17
C CYS A 116 4.60 -10.85 -1.63
N ASN A 117 3.84 -11.37 -2.61
CA ASN A 117 4.22 -11.33 -4.04
C ASN A 117 3.33 -10.37 -4.81
N SER A 118 3.85 -9.67 -5.81
CA SER A 118 3.01 -8.87 -6.71
C SER A 118 2.29 -9.74 -7.75
N LEU A 119 1.15 -9.27 -8.22
CA LEU A 119 0.36 -9.98 -9.24
C LEU A 119 0.09 -9.04 -10.41
N LEU A 120 0.51 -9.42 -11.61
CA LEU A 120 0.11 -8.72 -12.83
C LEU A 120 -1.18 -9.33 -13.35
N LEU A 121 -2.16 -8.49 -13.66
CA LEU A 121 -3.46 -8.88 -14.19
C LEU A 121 -3.62 -8.33 -15.60
N LYS A 122 -4.22 -9.15 -16.47
CA LYS A 122 -4.73 -8.76 -17.78
C LYS A 122 -6.24 -8.97 -17.78
N LYS A 123 -7.00 -7.89 -17.97
CA LYS A 123 -8.45 -7.91 -18.17
C LYS A 123 -8.75 -7.79 -19.66
N GLU A 124 -9.36 -8.81 -20.24
CA GLU A 124 -9.88 -8.83 -21.61
C GLU A 124 -11.40 -9.05 -21.52
N ASN A 125 -12.18 -7.99 -21.73
CA ASN A 125 -13.61 -7.98 -21.39
C ASN A 125 -13.84 -8.40 -19.92
N GLU A 126 -14.57 -9.48 -19.66
CA GLU A 126 -14.83 -10.01 -18.31
C GLU A 126 -13.82 -11.08 -17.88
N LYS A 127 -12.88 -11.47 -18.75
CA LYS A 127 -11.87 -12.48 -18.43
C LYS A 127 -10.67 -11.82 -17.76
N ILE A 128 -10.33 -12.30 -16.57
CA ILE A 128 -9.10 -11.96 -15.87
C ILE A 128 -8.10 -13.10 -16.06
N THR A 129 -6.89 -12.75 -16.50
CA THR A 129 -5.72 -13.64 -16.49
C THR A 129 -4.67 -13.04 -15.58
N THR A 130 -4.03 -13.88 -14.78
CA THR A 130 -3.07 -13.48 -13.76
C THR A 130 -1.69 -14.01 -14.09
N LEU A 131 -0.67 -13.25 -13.73
CA LEU A 131 0.74 -13.63 -13.84
C LEU A 131 1.40 -13.26 -12.52
N PRO A 132 1.66 -14.25 -11.65
CA PRO A 132 2.40 -14.05 -10.42
C PRO A 132 3.81 -13.55 -10.74
N ILE A 133 4.19 -12.47 -10.08
CA ILE A 133 5.55 -11.95 -10.14
C ILE A 133 6.15 -12.24 -8.74
N ASN A 134 6.93 -13.32 -8.68
CA ASN A 134 7.50 -13.84 -7.45
C ASN A 134 8.64 -12.92 -6.99
N GLU A 135 8.32 -11.92 -6.19
CA GLU A 135 9.29 -11.06 -5.53
C GLU A 135 8.93 -10.84 -4.08
N THR A 136 9.98 -10.71 -3.27
CA THR A 136 9.93 -10.28 -1.87
C THR A 136 10.26 -8.79 -1.73
N PHE A 137 10.22 -8.03 -2.83
CA PHE A 137 10.85 -6.73 -2.98
C PHE A 137 9.84 -5.62 -3.31
N LEU A 138 10.22 -4.37 -3.05
CA LEU A 138 9.33 -3.23 -3.20
C LEU A 138 9.19 -2.85 -4.66
N PHE A 139 7.96 -2.77 -5.18
CA PHE A 139 7.73 -2.22 -6.52
C PHE A 139 8.31 -0.81 -6.62
N ALA A 140 9.08 -0.56 -7.68
CA ALA A 140 9.73 0.72 -7.94
C ALA A 140 9.05 1.48 -9.08
N ASP A 141 9.05 0.90 -10.27
CA ASP A 141 8.55 1.57 -11.47
C ASP A 141 8.23 0.58 -12.60
N TYR A 142 7.63 1.07 -13.69
CA TYR A 142 7.35 0.30 -14.88
C TYR A 142 7.50 1.11 -16.17
N GLN A 143 7.73 0.43 -17.28
CA GLN A 143 7.66 1.04 -18.61
C GLN A 143 7.20 0.04 -19.66
N PHE A 144 6.38 0.51 -20.60
CA PHE A 144 6.02 -0.23 -21.80
C PHE A 144 7.01 0.04 -22.93
N SER A 145 7.28 -0.97 -23.77
CA SER A 145 7.95 -0.74 -25.05
C SER A 145 7.13 0.19 -25.93
N SER A 146 7.76 0.87 -26.88
CA SER A 146 7.05 1.81 -27.76
C SER A 146 5.92 1.17 -28.57
N ASP A 147 6.08 -0.10 -28.94
CA ASP A 147 5.05 -0.89 -29.63
C ASP A 147 4.03 -1.55 -28.69
N LYS A 148 4.17 -1.34 -27.37
CA LYS A 148 3.31 -1.89 -26.31
C LYS A 148 3.20 -3.41 -26.33
N LYS A 149 4.21 -4.13 -26.81
CA LYS A 149 4.28 -5.59 -26.75
C LYS A 149 5.07 -6.11 -25.56
N SER A 150 5.86 -5.27 -24.91
CA SER A 150 6.64 -5.63 -23.74
C SER A 150 6.41 -4.65 -22.59
N LEU A 151 6.50 -5.16 -21.38
CA LEU A 151 6.40 -4.40 -20.13
C LEU A 151 7.61 -4.75 -19.26
N ALA A 152 8.36 -3.73 -18.85
CA ALA A 152 9.34 -3.85 -17.79
C ALA A 152 8.70 -3.45 -16.46
N LEU A 153 8.87 -4.29 -15.44
CA LEU A 153 8.51 -4.02 -14.05
C LEU A 153 9.80 -4.05 -13.22
N SER A 154 10.10 -2.98 -12.50
CA SER A 154 11.27 -2.91 -11.63
C SER A 154 10.87 -2.99 -10.16
N TYR A 155 11.65 -3.74 -9.41
CA TYR A 155 11.53 -3.90 -7.96
C TYR A 155 12.87 -3.58 -7.29
N ILE A 156 12.82 -2.94 -6.12
CA ILE A 156 13.98 -2.57 -5.32
C ILE A 156 14.12 -3.51 -4.13
N THR A 157 15.30 -4.09 -3.99
CA THR A 157 15.79 -4.68 -2.75
C THR A 157 16.67 -3.68 -2.03
N ILE A 158 16.34 -3.39 -0.77
CA ILE A 158 17.15 -2.54 0.11
C ILE A 158 18.02 -3.45 0.97
N HIS A 159 19.34 -3.37 0.80
CA HIS A 159 20.30 -4.12 1.59
C HIS A 159 20.85 -3.23 2.71
N TYR A 160 20.52 -3.58 3.95
CA TYR A 160 21.09 -2.95 5.13
C TYR A 160 22.41 -3.63 5.47
N VAL A 161 23.51 -2.88 5.44
CA VAL A 161 24.84 -3.41 5.80
C VAL A 161 25.02 -3.48 7.31
N ASP A 162 24.38 -2.56 8.04
CA ASP A 162 24.34 -2.51 9.50
C ASP A 162 23.02 -1.84 9.94
N PHE A 163 22.17 -2.54 10.68
CA PHE A 163 20.90 -2.01 11.17
C PHE A 163 21.07 -0.85 12.17
N HIS A 164 22.26 -0.69 12.76
CA HIS A 164 22.59 0.41 13.66
C HIS A 164 23.24 1.60 12.96
N ASN A 165 23.57 1.47 11.66
CA ASN A 165 24.23 2.51 10.90
C ASN A 165 23.55 2.69 9.54
N SER A 166 22.47 3.47 9.54
CA SER A 166 21.60 3.74 8.38
C SER A 166 22.31 4.35 7.16
N ASP A 167 23.56 4.77 7.32
CA ASP A 167 24.30 5.52 6.31
C ASP A 167 24.96 4.61 5.26
N LYS A 168 24.89 3.28 5.41
CA LYS A 168 25.38 2.30 4.43
C LYS A 168 24.24 1.41 3.93
N VAL A 169 23.36 2.02 3.14
CA VAL A 169 22.32 1.32 2.39
C VAL A 169 22.73 1.24 0.92
N TYR A 170 22.72 0.03 0.35
CA TYR A 170 22.79 -0.11 -1.11
C TYR A 170 21.54 -0.80 -1.64
N LYS A 171 21.15 -0.41 -2.85
CA LYS A 171 19.94 -0.91 -3.51
C LYS A 171 20.34 -1.81 -4.67
N THR A 172 19.64 -2.92 -4.82
CA THR A 172 19.64 -3.69 -6.07
C THR A 172 18.25 -3.64 -6.67
N TYR A 173 18.20 -3.84 -7.98
CA TYR A 173 17.00 -3.78 -8.78
C TYR A 173 16.80 -5.11 -9.48
N THR A 174 15.58 -5.63 -9.42
CA THR A 174 15.16 -6.79 -10.22
C THR A 174 14.15 -6.29 -11.24
N VAL A 175 14.43 -6.51 -12.52
CA VAL A 175 13.56 -6.12 -13.63
C VAL A 175 12.97 -7.37 -14.28
N TYR A 176 11.65 -7.45 -14.29
CA TYR A 176 10.90 -8.48 -15.00
C TYR A 176 10.44 -7.93 -16.34
N LEU A 177 10.84 -8.59 -17.42
CA LEU A 177 10.37 -8.30 -18.78
C LEU A 177 9.24 -9.25 -19.13
N VAL A 178 8.05 -8.70 -19.24
CA VAL A 178 6.84 -9.43 -19.59
C VAL A 178 6.55 -9.23 -21.07
N ASP A 179 6.38 -10.35 -21.79
CA ASP A 179 5.81 -10.35 -23.13
C ASP A 179 4.29 -10.28 -23.01
N LEU A 180 3.68 -9.19 -23.47
CA LEU A 180 2.26 -8.93 -23.31
C LEU A 180 1.35 -9.80 -24.20
N PRO A 181 1.73 -10.12 -25.47
CA PRO A 181 0.95 -11.04 -26.30
C PRO A 181 0.77 -12.42 -25.67
N THR A 182 1.84 -13.02 -25.15
CA THR A 182 1.78 -14.33 -24.49
C THR A 182 1.48 -14.26 -22.99
N PHE A 183 1.54 -13.05 -22.42
CA PHE A 183 1.37 -12.76 -21.00
C PHE A 183 2.27 -13.61 -20.09
N LYS A 184 3.57 -13.63 -20.42
CA LYS A 184 4.59 -14.42 -19.71
C LYS A 184 5.84 -13.59 -19.42
N ILE A 185 6.52 -13.92 -18.32
CA ILE A 185 7.86 -13.39 -18.04
C ILE A 185 8.83 -13.99 -19.08
N LYS A 186 9.37 -13.14 -19.94
CA LYS A 186 10.37 -13.50 -20.95
C LYS A 186 11.77 -13.53 -20.37
N LYS A 187 12.08 -12.60 -19.46
CA LYS A 187 13.41 -12.45 -18.87
C LYS A 187 13.33 -11.76 -17.51
N THR A 188 14.22 -12.14 -16.61
CA THR A 188 14.48 -11.44 -15.35
C THR A 188 15.92 -10.93 -15.37
N LEU A 189 16.13 -9.69 -14.94
CA LEU A 189 17.43 -9.03 -14.89
C LEU A 189 17.71 -8.52 -13.48
N GLU A 190 18.89 -8.79 -12.96
CA GLU A 190 19.37 -8.21 -11.70
C GLU A 190 20.38 -7.10 -11.98
N MET A 191 20.24 -5.97 -11.30
CA MET A 191 21.02 -4.76 -11.55
C MET A 191 21.43 -4.09 -10.23
N LYS A 192 22.65 -3.56 -10.16
CA LYS A 192 23.16 -2.80 -9.00
C LYS A 192 22.88 -1.29 -9.09
N LYS A 193 22.31 -0.85 -10.22
CA LYS A 193 21.97 0.55 -10.51
C LYS A 193 20.53 0.58 -11.00
N GLU A 194 19.93 1.76 -10.88
CA GLU A 194 18.57 2.01 -11.38
C GLU A 194 18.46 1.64 -12.87
N PRO A 195 17.41 0.90 -13.25
CA PRO A 195 17.27 0.41 -14.62
C PRO A 195 16.97 1.55 -15.59
N ASP A 196 17.72 1.56 -16.70
CA ASP A 196 17.40 2.39 -17.86
C ASP A 196 16.48 1.59 -18.78
N PHE A 197 15.18 1.73 -18.58
CA PHE A 197 14.17 1.01 -19.34
C PHE A 197 14.23 1.28 -20.85
N ASN A 198 14.70 2.45 -21.29
CA ASN A 198 14.89 2.73 -22.71
C ASN A 198 16.00 1.85 -23.33
N LYS A 199 16.98 1.41 -22.56
CA LYS A 199 17.99 0.44 -23.04
C LYS A 199 17.54 -1.01 -22.93
N ILE A 200 16.61 -1.29 -22.02
CA ILE A 200 16.16 -2.65 -21.73
C ILE A 200 15.04 -3.09 -22.69
N LEU A 201 14.18 -2.15 -23.10
CA LEU A 201 13.00 -2.41 -23.91
C LEU A 201 13.20 -2.15 -25.42
N ASN A 202 14.33 -1.57 -25.83
CA ASN A 202 14.68 -1.28 -27.23
C ASN A 202 15.77 -2.23 -27.76
#